data_AF-A0A6B3H4E3-F1
#
_entry.id   AF-A0A6B3H4E3-F1
#
_cell.length_a   1.000
_cell.length_b   1.000
_cell.length_c   1.000
_cell.angle_alpha   90.00
_cell.angle_beta   90.00
_cell.angle_gamma   90.00
#
_symmetry.space_group_name_H-M   'P 1'
#
loop_
_entity.id
_entity.type
_entity.pdbx_description
1 polymer ?
#
loop_
_entity_poly.entity_id
_entity_poly.type
_entity_poly.pdbx_seq_one_letter_code
_entity_poly.pdbx_strand_id
1 'polypeptide(L)'
;LEWPPATSAYAARIAEDVEELATGRPDLTALYAEVEAAFLADVPASGTGERLLPTRVGTMRLADFLVTRTVELIVHTDDLGEALGTEIPYDRQALAACTRLLADVLADRAPGGSVEVRVPPFAVV
;
A
#
# COMPACT_ATOMS: atom_id res chain seq x y z
N LEU A 1 -0.24 -14.37 -6.35
CA LEU A 1 0.58 -13.62 -5.35
C LEU A 1 0.16 -14.05 -3.95
N GLU A 2 1.10 -14.44 -3.07
CA GLU A 2 0.72 -15.05 -1.78
C GLU A 2 0.36 -14.04 -0.67
N TRP A 3 1.06 -12.92 -0.56
CA TRP A 3 0.84 -11.95 0.53
C TRP A 3 -0.39 -11.04 0.39
N PRO A 4 -0.88 -10.62 -0.81
CA PRO A 4 -1.99 -9.66 -0.91
C PRO A 4 -3.27 -10.04 -0.16
N PRO A 5 -3.74 -11.29 -0.16
CA PRO A 5 -4.93 -11.66 0.62
C PRO A 5 -4.65 -11.78 2.13
N ALA A 6 -3.39 -11.97 2.53
CA ALA A 6 -3.02 -12.28 3.92
C ALA A 6 -3.19 -11.10 4.87
N THR A 7 -3.14 -9.86 4.38
CA THR A 7 -3.29 -8.65 5.20
C THR A 7 -4.71 -8.46 5.73
N SER A 8 -5.73 -8.96 5.02
CA SER A 8 -7.15 -8.82 5.39
C SER A 8 -7.47 -9.37 6.78
N ALA A 9 -6.79 -10.45 7.19
CA ALA A 9 -6.97 -11.07 8.51
C ALA A 9 -6.54 -10.15 9.68
N TYR A 10 -5.76 -9.10 9.40
CA TYR A 10 -5.24 -8.17 10.41
C TYR A 10 -5.97 -6.82 10.43
N ALA A 11 -7.02 -6.63 9.61
CA ALA A 11 -7.69 -5.34 9.44
C ALA A 11 -8.16 -4.71 10.76
N ALA A 12 -8.79 -5.49 11.65
CA ALA A 12 -9.26 -4.99 12.94
C ALA A 12 -8.11 -4.50 13.84
N ARG A 13 -7.01 -5.27 13.91
CA ARG A 13 -5.82 -4.87 14.69
C ARG A 13 -5.18 -3.60 14.10
N ILE A 14 -5.12 -3.49 12.78
CA ILE A 14 -4.57 -2.31 12.10
C ILE A 14 -5.41 -1.07 12.44
N ALA A 15 -6.73 -1.19 12.47
CA ALA A 15 -7.61 -0.08 12.86
C ALA A 15 -7.35 0.37 14.30
N GLU A 16 -7.25 -0.57 15.24
CA GLU A 16 -6.89 -0.29 16.64
C GLU A 16 -5.53 0.44 16.74
N ASP A 17 -4.49 -0.07 16.05
CA ASP A 17 -3.15 0.52 16.08
C ASP A 17 -3.13 1.96 15.51
N VAL A 18 -3.93 2.22 14.47
CA VAL A 18 -4.05 3.56 13.85
C VAL A 18 -4.76 4.53 14.78
N GLU A 19 -5.84 4.11 15.45
CA GLU A 19 -6.55 4.93 16.44
C GLU A 19 -5.66 5.27 17.64
N GLU A 20 -4.90 4.29 18.15
CA GLU A 20 -3.94 4.49 19.23
C GLU A 20 -2.84 5.47 18.81
N LEU A 21 -2.26 5.30 17.62
CA LEU A 21 -1.24 6.19 17.08
C LEU A 21 -1.76 7.62 16.93
N ALA A 22 -2.94 7.80 16.35
CA ALA A 22 -3.55 9.11 16.14
C ALA A 22 -3.83 9.82 17.48
N THR A 23 -4.29 9.08 18.48
CA THR A 23 -4.56 9.62 19.82
C THR A 23 -3.26 9.97 20.56
N GLY A 24 -2.24 9.12 20.45
CA GLY A 24 -0.95 9.30 21.12
C GLY A 24 -0.02 10.33 20.45
N ARG A 25 -0.26 10.66 19.18
CA ARG A 25 0.60 11.55 18.37
C ARG A 25 -0.23 12.66 17.69
N PRO A 26 -0.81 13.60 18.45
CA PRO A 26 -1.69 14.64 17.90
C PRO A 26 -0.97 15.63 16.96
N ASP A 27 0.35 15.77 17.08
CA ASP A 27 1.16 16.56 16.13
C ASP A 27 1.56 15.71 14.92
N LEU A 28 0.70 15.74 13.89
CA LEU A 28 0.93 15.02 12.63
C LEU A 28 2.14 15.53 11.85
N THR A 29 2.50 16.81 11.98
CA THR A 29 3.67 17.37 11.28
C THR A 29 4.94 16.77 11.85
N ALA A 30 5.05 16.73 13.18
CA ALA A 30 6.17 16.08 13.86
C ALA A 30 6.21 14.57 13.57
N LEU A 31 5.05 13.89 13.56
CA LEU A 31 4.96 12.47 13.23
C LEU A 31 5.46 12.19 11.81
N TYR A 32 5.03 12.97 10.81
CA TYR A 32 5.46 12.77 9.43
C TYR A 32 6.94 13.03 9.23
N ALA A 33 7.50 14.06 9.87
CA ALA A 33 8.95 14.31 9.81
C ALA A 33 9.77 13.17 10.42
N GLU A 34 9.30 12.59 11.54
CA GLU A 34 9.94 11.43 12.18
C GLU A 34 9.88 10.19 11.28
N VAL A 35 8.70 9.88 10.73
CA VAL A 35 8.49 8.73 9.85
C VAL A 35 9.30 8.87 8.56
N GLU A 36 9.37 10.06 7.96
CA GLU A 36 10.20 10.32 6.79
C GLU A 36 11.68 10.10 7.09
N ALA A 37 12.19 10.66 8.20
CA ALA A 37 13.59 10.47 8.59
C ALA A 37 13.93 8.99 8.82
N ALA A 38 13.05 8.25 9.51
CA ALA A 38 13.21 6.81 9.72
C ALA A 38 13.18 6.04 8.38
N PHE A 39 12.23 6.37 7.50
CA PHE A 39 12.12 5.75 6.18
C PHE A 39 13.38 5.98 5.34
N LEU A 40 13.92 7.20 5.30
CA LEU A 40 15.14 7.51 4.54
C LEU A 40 16.39 6.84 5.13
N ALA A 41 16.44 6.64 6.44
CA ALA A 41 17.53 5.91 7.09
C ALA A 41 17.45 4.41 6.77
N ASP A 42 16.24 3.85 6.77
CA ASP A 42 16.03 2.41 6.61
C ASP A 42 15.97 1.98 5.15
N VAL A 43 15.47 2.79 4.24
CA VAL A 43 15.27 2.43 2.83
C VAL A 43 16.42 2.96 1.98
N PRO A 44 17.33 2.09 1.50
CA PRO A 44 18.47 2.54 0.70
C PRO A 44 17.99 3.15 -0.62
N ALA A 45 18.58 4.29 -1.00
CA ALA A 45 18.27 4.97 -2.27
C ALA A 45 18.56 4.13 -3.52
N SER A 46 19.37 3.08 -3.40
CA SER A 46 19.70 2.15 -4.47
C SER A 46 19.90 0.74 -3.92
N GLY A 47 19.55 -0.27 -4.70
CA GLY A 47 19.76 -1.68 -4.35
C GLY A 47 18.72 -2.58 -5.00
N THR A 48 18.84 -3.89 -4.76
CA THR A 48 17.91 -4.88 -5.32
C THR A 48 16.60 -4.99 -4.55
N GLY A 49 16.52 -4.41 -3.34
CA GLY A 49 15.34 -4.54 -2.47
C GLY A 49 15.15 -5.92 -1.85
N GLU A 50 16.17 -6.80 -1.92
CA GLU A 50 16.12 -8.18 -1.44
C GLU A 50 16.27 -8.31 0.09
N ARG A 51 16.58 -7.20 0.80
CA ARG A 51 16.67 -7.21 2.27
C ARG A 51 15.36 -7.71 2.87
N LEU A 52 15.43 -8.72 3.73
CA LEU A 52 14.28 -9.26 4.41
C LEU A 52 13.87 -8.38 5.60
N LEU A 53 12.57 -8.10 5.69
CA LEU A 53 11.92 -7.35 6.76
C LEU A 53 10.97 -8.27 7.53
N PRO A 54 11.03 -8.27 8.88
CA PRO A 54 9.97 -8.87 9.67
C PRO A 54 8.70 -8.00 9.57
N THR A 55 7.56 -8.62 9.25
CA THR A 55 6.26 -7.95 9.16
C THR A 55 5.20 -8.75 9.93
N ARG A 56 4.02 -8.13 10.12
CA ARG A 56 2.87 -8.79 10.75
C ARG A 56 2.38 -10.05 10.00
N VAL A 57 2.66 -10.15 8.70
CA VAL A 57 2.28 -11.30 7.85
C VAL A 57 3.45 -12.27 7.60
N GLY A 58 4.52 -12.16 8.39
CA GLY A 58 5.75 -12.94 8.21
C GLY A 58 6.89 -12.12 7.62
N THR A 59 7.91 -12.80 7.09
CA THR A 59 9.08 -12.13 6.51
C THR A 59 8.81 -11.77 5.04
N MET A 60 9.09 -10.53 4.64
CA MET A 60 8.95 -10.04 3.27
C MET A 60 10.25 -9.41 2.78
N ARG A 61 10.53 -9.43 1.48
CA ARG A 61 11.59 -8.58 0.91
C ARG A 61 11.18 -7.12 1.01
N LEU A 62 12.14 -6.21 1.13
CA LEU A 62 11.91 -4.78 1.16
C LEU A 62 11.12 -4.33 -0.08
N ALA A 63 11.43 -4.85 -1.26
CA ALA A 63 10.68 -4.55 -2.48
C ALA A 63 9.20 -4.95 -2.36
N ASP A 64 8.91 -6.16 -1.87
CA ASP A 64 7.53 -6.63 -1.68
C ASP A 64 6.81 -5.79 -0.60
N PHE A 65 7.52 -5.41 0.46
CA PHE A 65 7.00 -4.54 1.51
C PHE A 65 6.64 -3.15 0.98
N LEU A 66 7.50 -2.54 0.15
CA LEU A 66 7.24 -1.23 -0.46
C LEU A 66 6.02 -1.27 -1.38
N VAL A 67 5.79 -2.38 -2.11
CA VAL A 67 4.56 -2.56 -2.89
C VAL A 67 3.33 -2.51 -1.97
N THR A 68 3.37 -3.13 -0.78
CA THR A 68 2.25 -3.01 0.18
C THR A 68 2.00 -1.56 0.57
N ARG A 69 3.06 -0.78 0.85
CA ARG A 69 2.95 0.62 1.24
C ARG A 69 2.43 1.49 0.10
N THR A 70 2.79 1.19 -1.15
CA THR A 70 2.25 1.87 -2.34
C THR A 70 0.74 1.63 -2.47
N VAL A 71 0.27 0.40 -2.29
CA VAL A 71 -1.18 0.11 -2.34
C VAL A 71 -1.92 0.86 -1.25
N GLU A 72 -1.44 0.80 0.00
CA GLU A 72 -2.10 1.44 1.13
C GLU A 72 -2.13 2.96 0.96
N LEU A 73 -1.03 3.57 0.52
CA LEU A 73 -0.99 5.00 0.23
C LEU A 73 -2.03 5.40 -0.80
N ILE A 74 -2.14 4.67 -1.91
CA ILE A 74 -3.10 4.99 -2.98
C ILE A 74 -4.54 4.79 -2.52
N VAL A 75 -4.87 3.64 -1.93
CA VAL A 75 -6.24 3.35 -1.48
C VAL A 75 -6.67 4.32 -0.39
N HIS A 76 -5.83 4.61 0.60
CA HIS A 76 -6.20 5.54 1.68
C HIS A 76 -6.20 7.01 1.25
N THR A 77 -5.47 7.37 0.19
CA THR A 77 -5.61 8.69 -0.42
C THR A 77 -6.98 8.82 -1.09
N ASP A 78 -7.49 7.74 -1.70
CA ASP A 78 -8.83 7.69 -2.29
C ASP A 78 -9.91 7.81 -1.21
N ASP A 79 -9.81 6.97 -0.19
CA ASP A 79 -10.72 6.98 0.96
C ASP A 79 -10.77 8.37 1.62
N LEU A 80 -9.61 9.01 1.78
CA LEU A 80 -9.52 10.34 2.37
C LEU A 80 -10.13 11.42 1.47
N GLY A 81 -9.90 11.34 0.15
CA GLY A 81 -10.50 12.25 -0.82
C GLY A 81 -12.02 12.17 -0.82
N GLU A 82 -12.57 10.95 -0.81
CA GLU A 82 -14.01 10.72 -0.69
C GLU A 82 -14.56 11.28 0.63
N ALA A 83 -13.91 10.95 1.76
CA ALA A 83 -14.36 11.39 3.09
C ALA A 83 -14.36 12.92 3.25
N LEU A 84 -13.41 13.61 2.62
CA LEU A 84 -13.31 15.07 2.66
C LEU A 84 -14.09 15.77 1.52
N GLY A 85 -14.61 15.02 0.55
CA GLY A 85 -15.22 15.57 -0.66
C GLY A 85 -14.25 16.43 -1.48
N THR A 86 -12.96 16.07 -1.49
CA THR A 86 -11.90 16.83 -2.15
C THR A 86 -11.03 15.93 -3.01
N GLU A 87 -10.51 16.48 -4.11
CA GLU A 87 -9.60 15.74 -4.98
C GLU A 87 -8.17 15.84 -4.44
N ILE A 88 -7.55 14.69 -4.17
CA ILE A 88 -6.14 14.60 -3.76
C ILE A 88 -5.33 14.07 -4.95
N PRO A 89 -4.32 14.82 -5.46
CA PRO A 89 -3.51 14.37 -6.57
C PRO A 89 -2.71 13.09 -6.24
N TYR A 90 -2.74 12.13 -7.16
CA TYR A 90 -1.92 10.92 -7.08
C TYR A 90 -0.60 11.09 -7.82
N ASP A 91 0.47 10.47 -7.30
CA ASP A 91 1.61 10.15 -8.14
C ASP A 91 1.19 9.12 -9.20
N ARG A 92 1.45 9.45 -10.46
CA ARG A 92 0.99 8.65 -11.61
C ARG A 92 1.59 7.24 -11.61
N GLN A 93 2.84 7.08 -11.18
CA GLN A 93 3.50 5.77 -11.18
C GLN A 93 3.05 4.92 -10.01
N ALA A 94 2.85 5.52 -8.84
CA ALA A 94 2.27 4.85 -7.69
C ALA A 94 0.84 4.34 -8.00
N LEU A 95 0.01 5.18 -8.63
CA LEU A 95 -1.33 4.79 -9.08
C LEU A 95 -1.25 3.64 -10.09
N ALA A 96 -0.38 3.74 -11.10
CA ALA A 96 -0.19 2.68 -12.10
C ALA A 96 0.24 1.35 -11.46
N ALA A 97 1.17 1.37 -10.50
CA ALA A 97 1.65 0.19 -9.80
C ALA A 97 0.55 -0.45 -8.94
N CYS A 98 -0.20 0.36 -8.19
CA CYS A 98 -1.34 -0.09 -7.40
C CYS A 98 -2.41 -0.74 -8.30
N THR A 99 -2.84 -0.05 -9.36
CA THR A 99 -3.86 -0.57 -10.29
C THR A 99 -3.45 -1.90 -10.91
N ARG A 100 -2.21 -2.03 -11.39
CA ARG A 100 -1.72 -3.28 -11.99
C ARG A 100 -1.66 -4.40 -10.98
N LEU A 101 -1.15 -4.15 -9.78
CA LEU A 101 -1.11 -5.17 -8.73
C LEU A 101 -2.51 -5.67 -8.39
N LEU A 102 -3.48 -4.77 -8.19
CA LEU A 102 -4.84 -5.16 -7.85
C LEU A 102 -5.51 -5.94 -8.99
N ALA A 103 -5.26 -5.57 -10.25
CA ALA A 103 -5.71 -6.31 -11.42
C ALA A 103 -5.08 -7.72 -11.51
N ASP A 104 -3.77 -7.82 -11.31
CA ASP A 104 -3.06 -9.11 -11.29
C ASP A 104 -3.57 -10.01 -10.15
N VAL A 105 -3.84 -9.45 -8.97
CA VAL A 105 -4.45 -10.17 -7.84
C VAL A 105 -5.85 -10.66 -8.22
N LEU A 106 -6.67 -9.85 -8.89
CA LEU A 106 -8.00 -10.28 -9.36
C LEU A 106 -7.88 -11.50 -10.30
N ALA A 107 -7.00 -11.41 -11.30
CA ALA A 107 -6.79 -12.48 -12.29
C ALA A 107 -6.26 -13.78 -11.65
N ASP A 108 -5.33 -13.66 -10.69
CA ASP A 108 -4.78 -14.79 -9.93
C ASP A 108 -5.85 -15.47 -9.04
N ARG A 109 -6.76 -14.69 -8.47
CA ARG A 109 -7.82 -15.21 -7.58
C ARG A 109 -9.02 -15.79 -8.33
N ALA A 110 -9.28 -15.34 -9.55
CA ALA A 110 -10.41 -15.76 -10.38
C ALA A 110 -9.95 -16.09 -11.83
N PRO A 111 -9.15 -17.16 -12.03
CA PRO A 111 -8.60 -17.46 -13.34
C PRO A 111 -9.70 -17.83 -14.35
N GLY A 112 -9.69 -17.18 -15.50
CA GLY A 112 -10.65 -17.41 -16.58
C GLY A 112 -10.55 -16.35 -17.69
N GLY A 113 -11.28 -16.57 -18.78
CA GLY A 113 -11.34 -15.63 -19.93
C GLY A 113 -12.76 -15.20 -20.29
N SER A 114 -13.71 -15.35 -19.35
CA SER A 114 -15.12 -14.98 -19.57
C SER A 114 -15.39 -13.49 -19.43
N VAL A 115 -14.50 -12.75 -18.76
CA VAL A 115 -14.60 -11.31 -18.51
C VAL A 115 -13.23 -10.70 -18.73
N GLU A 116 -13.19 -9.56 -19.43
CA GLU A 116 -12.00 -8.72 -19.57
C GLU A 116 -12.18 -7.45 -18.72
N VAL A 117 -11.21 -7.17 -17.84
CA VAL A 117 -11.24 -6.00 -16.95
C VAL A 117 -10.28 -4.94 -17.46
N ARG A 118 -10.80 -3.80 -17.93
CA ARG A 118 -9.99 -2.68 -18.45
C ARG A 118 -9.95 -1.52 -17.46
N VAL A 119 -8.75 -1.12 -17.06
CA VAL A 119 -8.49 0.08 -16.24
C VAL A 119 -7.47 0.96 -16.97
N PRO A 120 -7.89 1.70 -18.02
CA PRO A 120 -6.99 2.55 -18.78
C PRO A 120 -6.50 3.73 -17.94
N PRO A 121 -5.23 4.16 -18.09
CA PRO A 121 -4.22 3.65 -19.04
C PRO A 121 -3.29 2.56 -18.45
N PHE A 122 -3.66 1.89 -17.35
CA PHE A 122 -2.71 1.14 -16.53
C PHE A 122 -2.78 -0.39 -16.66
N ALA A 123 -3.97 -0.99 -16.79
CA ALA A 123 -4.12 -2.44 -16.76
C ALA A 123 -5.25 -2.96 -17.66
N VAL A 124 -5.04 -4.18 -18.17
CA VAL A 124 -6.05 -5.06 -18.77
C VAL A 124 -5.73 -6.49 -18.33
N VAL A 125 -6.68 -7.18 -17.71
CA VAL A 125 -6.57 -8.59 -17.29
C VAL A 125 -7.81 -9.39 -17.67
#